data_AF-A0A099GC97-F1
#
_entry.id   AF-A0A099GC97-F1
#
_cell.length_a   1.000
_cell.length_b   1.000
_cell.length_c   1.000
_cell.angle_alpha   90.00
_cell.angle_beta   90.00
_cell.angle_gamma   90.00
#
_symmetry.space_group_name_H-M   'P 1'
#
loop_
_entity.id
_entity.type
_entity.pdbx_description
1 polymer ?
#
loop_
_entity_poly.entity_id
_entity_poly.type
_entity_poly.pdbx_seq_one_letter_code
_entity_poly.pdbx_strand_id
1 'polypeptide(L)'
;MTEPDIPYGDAMLRVRADPKGGFRGIVVGRANEPRQHPTRAGLMAELQAMVRAADPLFVGIEGARRRFLAAFPGGFADPAYGGDGEGGSKRALAARLAATLPLAEVRDPDAAARAVKLFQGQDLLNWQDVARLAVTLRGKGGGVILPALADLAEGDVTALDRLGRFGPADGVIWSTVTYLPFLWRPDRNLLLKPDFCLTYARCVGHRFALDYDPALAPGVYGALMEMAGETLAAVADLGARDMIDAHSFMWTAVRYPAPPDGGAPGVGGAP
;
A
#
# COMPACT_ATOMS: atom_id res chain seq x y z
N MET A 1 -12.87 -36.42 -15.34
CA MET A 1 -13.41 -35.37 -14.44
C MET A 1 -12.84 -34.04 -14.92
N THR A 2 -13.68 -33.13 -15.42
CA THR A 2 -13.23 -31.81 -15.89
C THR A 2 -12.74 -30.97 -14.71
N GLU A 3 -11.54 -30.40 -14.80
CA GLU A 3 -11.05 -29.48 -13.76
C GLU A 3 -12.06 -28.35 -13.51
N PRO A 4 -12.32 -27.97 -12.25
CA PRO A 4 -13.21 -26.84 -11.95
C PRO A 4 -12.61 -25.53 -12.46
N ASP A 5 -13.47 -24.54 -12.67
CA ASP A 5 -13.04 -23.17 -12.91
C ASP A 5 -12.54 -22.55 -11.59
N ILE A 6 -11.56 -21.66 -11.67
CA ILE A 6 -10.80 -21.13 -10.53
C ILE A 6 -11.28 -19.71 -10.26
N PRO A 7 -11.78 -19.38 -9.05
CA PRO A 7 -12.18 -18.01 -8.72
C PRO A 7 -10.97 -17.06 -8.63
N TYR A 8 -11.13 -15.83 -9.10
CA TYR A 8 -10.14 -14.76 -8.99
C TYR A 8 -10.84 -13.38 -8.97
N GLY A 9 -11.03 -12.82 -7.77
CA GLY A 9 -11.93 -11.69 -7.58
C GLY A 9 -13.35 -12.05 -7.99
N ASP A 10 -14.01 -11.17 -8.75
CA ASP A 10 -15.34 -11.42 -9.33
C ASP A 10 -15.31 -12.27 -10.61
N ALA A 11 -14.12 -12.64 -11.09
CA ALA A 11 -13.95 -13.42 -12.32
C ALA A 11 -13.74 -14.91 -12.03
N MET A 12 -14.05 -15.75 -13.02
CA MET A 12 -13.71 -17.16 -13.02
C MET A 12 -12.69 -17.44 -14.13
N LEU A 13 -11.63 -18.16 -13.81
CA LEU A 13 -10.56 -18.54 -14.74
C LEU A 13 -10.72 -20.00 -15.12
N ARG A 14 -10.71 -20.29 -16.42
CA ARG A 14 -10.75 -21.67 -16.92
C ARG A 14 -9.39 -22.02 -17.50
N VAL A 15 -8.73 -23.00 -16.91
CA VAL A 15 -7.43 -23.51 -17.36
C VAL A 15 -7.53 -25.00 -17.65
N ARG A 16 -6.98 -25.44 -18.79
CA ARG A 16 -6.96 -26.84 -19.22
C ARG A 16 -5.62 -27.17 -19.86
N ALA A 17 -5.19 -28.43 -19.78
CA ALA A 17 -4.07 -28.92 -20.58
C ALA A 17 -4.44 -28.86 -22.07
N ASP A 18 -3.51 -28.40 -22.92
CA ASP A 18 -3.71 -28.41 -24.36
C ASP A 18 -3.24 -29.76 -24.94
N PRO A 19 -4.05 -30.45 -25.77
CA PRO A 19 -3.65 -31.70 -26.42
C PRO A 19 -2.37 -31.59 -27.27
N LYS A 20 -2.02 -30.38 -27.72
CA LYS A 20 -0.79 -30.11 -28.48
C LYS A 20 0.43 -29.81 -27.59
N GLY A 21 0.27 -29.89 -26.27
CA GLY A 21 1.28 -29.58 -25.28
C GLY A 21 1.07 -28.20 -24.63
N GLY A 22 1.45 -28.09 -23.35
CA GLY A 22 1.24 -26.89 -22.56
C GLY A 22 -0.19 -26.74 -22.02
N PHE A 23 -0.60 -25.49 -21.79
CA PHE A 23 -1.90 -25.17 -21.19
C PHE A 23 -2.61 -24.10 -22.01
N ARG A 24 -3.94 -24.21 -22.08
CA ARG A 24 -4.84 -23.21 -22.66
C ARG A 24 -5.84 -22.75 -21.63
N GLY A 25 -6.21 -21.48 -21.66
CA GLY A 25 -7.24 -20.96 -20.77
C GLY A 25 -7.93 -19.70 -21.24
N ILE A 26 -8.97 -19.31 -20.50
CA ILE A 26 -9.79 -18.12 -20.73
C ILE A 26 -10.19 -17.51 -19.38
N VAL A 27 -10.55 -16.22 -19.40
CA VAL A 27 -11.45 -15.64 -18.40
C VAL A 27 -12.88 -16.00 -18.80
N VAL A 28 -13.65 -16.62 -17.92
CA VAL A 28 -15.04 -17.02 -18.21
C VAL A 28 -15.87 -15.77 -18.53
N GLY A 29 -16.65 -15.81 -19.61
CA GLY A 29 -17.31 -14.65 -20.19
C GLY A 29 -16.51 -13.92 -21.28
N ARG A 30 -15.21 -14.23 -21.43
CA ARG A 30 -14.32 -13.72 -22.50
C ARG A 30 -13.72 -14.88 -23.33
N ALA A 31 -14.58 -15.81 -23.72
CA ALA A 31 -14.15 -17.03 -24.41
C ALA A 31 -13.50 -16.79 -25.79
N ASN A 32 -13.73 -15.61 -26.38
CA ASN A 32 -13.15 -15.14 -27.63
C ASN A 32 -11.69 -14.68 -27.49
N GLU A 33 -11.14 -14.57 -26.28
CA GLU A 33 -9.75 -14.15 -26.02
C GLU A 33 -8.93 -15.26 -25.32
N PRO A 34 -8.75 -16.44 -25.92
CA PRO A 34 -7.97 -17.49 -25.29
C PRO A 34 -6.48 -17.15 -25.17
N ARG A 35 -5.87 -17.67 -24.12
CA ARG A 35 -4.41 -17.67 -23.90
C ARG A 35 -3.87 -19.08 -23.92
N GLN A 36 -2.63 -19.21 -24.34
CA GLN A 36 -1.88 -20.46 -24.33
C GLN A 36 -0.50 -20.19 -23.77
N HIS A 37 -0.03 -21.05 -22.88
CA HIS A 37 1.27 -20.92 -22.28
C HIS A 37 1.87 -22.30 -21.98
N PRO A 38 3.20 -22.51 -22.11
CA PRO A 38 3.83 -23.81 -21.86
C PRO A 38 3.61 -24.37 -20.45
N THR A 39 3.53 -23.48 -19.46
CA THR A 39 3.31 -23.83 -18.05
C THR A 39 1.98 -23.32 -17.53
N ARG A 40 1.34 -24.09 -16.63
CA ARG A 40 0.11 -23.70 -15.93
C ARG A 40 0.27 -22.39 -15.16
N ALA A 41 1.41 -22.21 -14.49
CA ALA A 41 1.69 -21.01 -13.70
C ALA A 41 1.73 -19.74 -14.57
N GLY A 42 2.46 -19.77 -15.69
CA GLY A 42 2.46 -18.64 -16.62
C GLY A 42 1.09 -18.35 -17.25
N LEU A 43 0.32 -19.39 -17.62
CA LEU A 43 -1.06 -19.17 -18.09
C LEU A 43 -1.93 -18.50 -17.02
N MET A 44 -1.83 -18.95 -15.77
CA MET A 44 -2.55 -18.33 -14.67
C MET A 44 -2.16 -16.86 -14.52
N ALA A 45 -0.87 -16.54 -14.56
CA ALA A 45 -0.39 -15.17 -14.47
C ALA A 45 -0.93 -14.27 -15.60
N GLU A 46 -0.96 -14.78 -16.84
CA GLU A 46 -1.53 -14.06 -17.99
C GLU A 46 -3.04 -13.79 -17.83
N LEU A 47 -3.81 -14.81 -17.44
CA LEU A 47 -5.25 -14.67 -17.24
C LEU A 47 -5.59 -13.72 -16.09
N GLN A 48 -4.83 -13.80 -14.99
CA GLN A 48 -4.97 -12.88 -13.87
C GLN A 48 -4.62 -11.44 -14.29
N ALA A 49 -3.56 -11.24 -15.09
CA ALA A 49 -3.22 -9.93 -15.64
C ALA A 49 -4.33 -9.39 -16.55
N MET A 50 -4.96 -10.24 -17.36
CA MET A 50 -6.13 -9.86 -18.17
C MET A 50 -7.30 -9.38 -17.32
N VAL A 51 -7.60 -10.05 -16.20
CA VAL A 51 -8.67 -9.61 -15.28
C VAL A 51 -8.32 -8.24 -14.68
N ARG A 52 -7.09 -8.07 -14.18
CA ARG A 52 -6.66 -6.81 -13.56
C ARG A 52 -6.64 -5.65 -14.56
N ALA A 53 -6.19 -5.88 -15.79
CA ALA A 53 -6.15 -4.86 -16.84
C ALA A 53 -7.54 -4.43 -17.33
N ALA A 54 -8.60 -5.19 -17.00
CA ALA A 54 -9.97 -4.86 -17.36
C ALA A 54 -10.73 -4.10 -16.28
N ASP A 55 -10.09 -3.81 -15.13
CA ASP A 55 -10.67 -2.98 -14.09
C ASP A 55 -10.92 -1.55 -14.65
N PRO A 56 -12.11 -0.95 -14.43
CA PRO A 56 -12.37 0.42 -14.88
C PRO A 56 -11.39 1.48 -14.35
N LEU A 57 -10.73 1.21 -13.22
CA LEU A 57 -9.72 2.10 -12.65
C LEU A 57 -8.32 1.90 -13.25
N PHE A 58 -8.11 0.83 -14.02
CA PHE A 58 -6.81 0.47 -14.56
C PHE A 58 -6.30 1.53 -15.53
N VAL A 59 -5.13 2.09 -15.22
CA VAL A 59 -4.38 3.02 -16.08
C VAL A 59 -2.93 2.57 -16.31
N GLY A 60 -2.52 1.49 -15.64
CA GLY A 60 -1.15 1.02 -15.63
C GLY A 60 -0.18 1.99 -14.94
N ILE A 61 1.08 1.56 -14.82
CA ILE A 61 2.13 2.38 -14.19
C ILE A 61 2.39 3.68 -14.97
N GLU A 62 2.34 3.64 -16.30
CA GLU A 62 2.51 4.85 -17.14
C GLU A 62 1.37 5.85 -16.97
N GLY A 63 0.14 5.37 -16.78
CA GLY A 63 -0.99 6.25 -16.46
C GLY A 63 -0.85 6.88 -15.09
N ALA A 64 -0.40 6.12 -14.09
CA ALA A 64 -0.08 6.65 -12.77
C ALA A 64 1.05 7.70 -12.83
N ARG A 65 2.10 7.45 -13.63
CA ARG A 65 3.20 8.41 -13.88
C ARG A 65 2.68 9.71 -14.50
N ARG A 66 1.81 9.64 -15.52
CA ARG A 66 1.18 10.83 -16.12
C ARG A 66 0.37 11.64 -15.11
N ARG A 67 -0.40 10.98 -14.25
CA ARG A 67 -1.17 11.65 -13.19
C ARG A 67 -0.26 12.35 -12.19
N PHE A 68 0.84 11.70 -11.78
CA PHE A 68 1.82 12.30 -10.87
C PHE A 68 2.51 13.52 -11.50
N LEU A 69 3.00 13.40 -12.72
CA LEU A 69 3.69 14.50 -13.42
C LEU A 69 2.75 15.65 -13.80
N ALA A 70 1.45 15.41 -13.94
CA ALA A 70 0.46 16.48 -14.10
C ALA A 70 0.32 17.33 -12.83
N ALA A 71 0.50 16.73 -11.64
CA ALA A 71 0.48 17.44 -10.36
C ALA A 71 1.85 18.04 -10.00
N PHE A 72 2.94 17.34 -10.35
CA PHE A 72 4.32 17.72 -10.06
C PHE A 72 5.19 17.61 -11.32
N PRO A 73 5.19 18.62 -12.21
CA PRO A 73 5.94 18.58 -13.46
C PRO A 73 7.45 18.36 -13.29
N GLY A 74 8.03 18.81 -12.18
CA GLY A 74 9.44 18.56 -11.81
C GLY A 74 9.71 17.20 -11.16
N GLY A 75 8.72 16.30 -11.12
CA GLY A 75 8.82 15.01 -10.42
C GLY A 75 9.01 15.19 -8.91
N PHE A 76 9.87 14.36 -8.30
CA PHE A 76 10.15 14.45 -6.87
C PHE A 76 11.06 15.63 -6.49
N ALA A 77 11.64 16.32 -7.48
CA ALA A 77 12.37 17.56 -7.28
C ALA A 77 11.47 18.81 -7.40
N ASP A 78 10.18 18.63 -7.71
CA ASP A 78 9.25 19.73 -7.84
C ASP A 78 9.12 20.50 -6.50
N PRO A 79 9.25 21.84 -6.49
CA PRO A 79 9.10 22.63 -5.27
C PRO A 79 7.76 22.44 -4.56
N ALA A 80 6.67 22.17 -5.29
CA ALA A 80 5.34 21.91 -4.73
C ALA A 80 5.23 20.50 -4.11
N TYR A 81 6.13 19.58 -4.47
CA TYR A 81 6.25 18.29 -3.81
C TYR A 81 7.06 18.39 -2.51
N GLY A 82 8.15 19.16 -2.54
CA GLY A 82 9.01 19.46 -1.40
C GLY A 82 8.45 20.51 -0.44
N GLY A 83 9.26 20.95 0.54
CA GLY A 83 8.86 22.00 1.49
C GLY A 83 7.66 21.62 2.35
N ASP A 84 6.57 22.38 2.24
CA ASP A 84 5.29 22.09 2.91
C ASP A 84 4.37 21.18 2.08
N GLY A 85 4.82 20.74 0.91
CA GLY A 85 4.10 19.84 0.01
C GLY A 85 3.95 18.41 0.52
N GLU A 86 3.37 17.55 -0.34
CA GLU A 86 2.99 16.16 -0.03
C GLU A 86 4.16 15.32 0.54
N GLY A 87 5.36 15.45 -0.04
CA GLY A 87 6.55 14.73 0.40
C GLY A 87 7.25 15.41 1.58
N GLY A 88 7.33 16.73 1.55
CA GLY A 88 7.98 17.52 2.60
C GLY A 88 7.27 17.42 3.96
N SER A 89 5.93 17.51 3.98
CA SER A 89 5.12 17.33 5.18
C SER A 89 5.33 15.96 5.84
N LYS A 90 5.40 14.87 5.08
CA LYS A 90 5.67 13.52 5.63
C LYS A 90 7.10 13.38 6.17
N ARG A 91 8.08 14.03 5.53
CA ARG A 91 9.47 14.03 6.00
C ARG A 91 9.63 14.84 7.28
N ALA A 92 8.97 15.99 7.40
CA ALA A 92 8.93 16.77 8.62
C ALA A 92 8.30 15.96 9.77
N LEU A 93 7.23 15.22 9.48
CA LEU A 93 6.60 14.31 10.43
C LEU A 93 7.53 13.18 10.87
N ALA A 94 8.24 12.52 9.94
CA ALA A 94 9.23 11.49 10.26
C ALA A 94 10.38 12.04 11.13
N ALA A 95 10.89 13.23 10.81
CA ALA A 95 11.91 13.90 11.61
C ALA A 95 11.42 14.23 13.03
N ARG A 96 10.18 14.72 13.16
CA ARG A 96 9.56 14.99 14.47
C ARG A 96 9.35 13.71 15.27
N LEU A 97 8.95 12.61 14.63
CA LEU A 97 8.86 11.30 15.28
C LEU A 97 10.24 10.88 15.80
N ALA A 98 11.27 10.93 14.97
CA ALA A 98 12.63 10.55 15.36
C ALA A 98 13.16 11.38 16.54
N ALA A 99 12.78 12.65 16.65
CA ALA A 99 13.15 13.50 17.78
C ALA A 99 12.30 13.26 19.06
N THR A 100 11.05 12.81 18.91
CA THR A 100 10.11 12.68 20.04
C THR A 100 10.12 11.28 20.64
N LEU A 101 10.16 10.27 19.78
CA LEU A 101 10.20 8.86 20.15
C LEU A 101 11.18 8.14 19.22
N PRO A 102 12.49 8.24 19.48
CA PRO A 102 13.50 7.47 18.77
C PRO A 102 13.23 5.96 18.91
N LEU A 103 13.58 5.19 17.88
CA LEU A 103 13.38 3.74 17.89
C LEU A 103 14.10 3.03 19.06
N ALA A 104 15.26 3.56 19.49
CA ALA A 104 16.02 3.03 20.62
C ALA A 104 15.30 3.20 21.98
N GLU A 105 14.34 4.12 22.05
CA GLU A 105 13.65 4.54 23.29
C GLU A 105 12.23 3.94 23.40
N VAL A 106 11.84 3.02 22.52
CA VAL A 106 10.49 2.42 22.51
C VAL A 106 10.18 1.60 23.77
N ARG A 107 11.20 1.26 24.56
CA ARG A 107 11.08 0.55 25.85
C ARG A 107 11.02 1.48 27.06
N ASP A 108 11.15 2.79 26.85
CA ASP A 108 11.07 3.76 27.94
C ASP A 108 9.68 3.74 28.56
N PRO A 109 9.55 3.94 29.90
CA PRO A 109 8.26 3.98 30.58
C PRO A 109 7.27 4.98 29.97
N ASP A 110 7.77 6.11 29.46
CA ASP A 110 6.97 7.18 28.87
C ASP A 110 6.77 7.05 27.35
N ALA A 111 7.33 6.01 26.71
CA ALA A 111 7.25 5.81 25.26
C ALA A 111 5.80 5.77 24.76
N ALA A 112 4.91 5.12 25.50
CA ALA A 112 3.49 5.05 25.19
C ALA A 112 2.82 6.43 25.18
N ALA A 113 3.13 7.29 26.16
CA ALA A 113 2.58 8.65 26.22
C ALA A 113 3.10 9.51 25.06
N ARG A 114 4.39 9.39 24.72
CA ARG A 114 5.00 10.09 23.58
C ARG A 114 4.40 9.62 22.25
N ALA A 115 4.22 8.31 22.06
CA ALA A 115 3.58 7.74 20.87
C ALA A 115 2.15 8.27 20.70
N VAL A 116 1.35 8.29 21.78
CA VAL A 116 -0.03 8.82 21.74
C VAL A 116 -0.06 10.27 21.30
N LYS A 117 0.83 11.11 21.84
CA LYS A 117 0.91 12.53 21.45
C LYS A 117 1.26 12.70 19.97
N LEU A 118 2.07 11.80 19.41
CA LEU A 118 2.43 11.80 18.00
C LEU A 118 1.29 11.36 17.09
N PHE A 119 0.49 10.36 17.51
CA PHE A 119 -0.70 9.94 16.76
C PHE A 119 -1.80 11.02 16.77
N GLN A 120 -1.90 11.78 17.85
CA GLN A 120 -2.88 12.85 17.99
C GLN A 120 -2.51 14.05 17.09
N GLY A 121 -3.48 14.54 16.32
CA GLY A 121 -3.30 15.71 15.44
C GLY A 121 -2.59 15.42 14.11
N GLN A 122 -2.69 14.19 13.59
CA GLN A 122 -2.12 13.82 12.30
C GLN A 122 -3.22 13.47 11.29
N ASP A 123 -3.17 14.07 10.10
CA ASP A 123 -4.17 13.86 9.05
C ASP A 123 -4.09 12.46 8.41
N LEU A 124 -2.98 11.75 8.65
CA LEU A 124 -2.75 10.43 8.08
C LEU A 124 -3.56 9.32 8.77
N LEU A 125 -4.17 9.55 9.92
CA LEU A 125 -4.91 8.53 10.66
C LEU A 125 -6.32 8.98 11.03
N ASN A 126 -7.25 8.03 11.12
CA ASN A 126 -8.58 8.29 11.66
C ASN A 126 -8.49 8.49 13.18
N TRP A 127 -9.05 9.58 13.68
CA TRP A 127 -8.96 9.96 15.09
C TRP A 127 -9.59 8.93 16.05
N GLN A 128 -10.61 8.18 15.61
CA GLN A 128 -11.28 7.16 16.43
C GLN A 128 -10.37 5.94 16.65
N ASP A 129 -9.65 5.51 15.61
CA ASP A 129 -8.66 4.43 15.71
C ASP A 129 -7.50 4.84 16.62
N VAL A 130 -7.02 6.07 16.46
CA VAL A 130 -6.00 6.65 17.34
C VAL A 130 -6.46 6.69 18.80
N ALA A 131 -7.71 7.08 19.06
CA ALA A 131 -8.24 7.13 20.41
C ALA A 131 -8.29 5.74 21.06
N ARG A 132 -8.74 4.72 20.32
CA ARG A 132 -8.73 3.31 20.79
C ARG A 132 -7.31 2.84 21.07
N LEU A 133 -6.40 3.03 20.11
CA LEU A 133 -4.99 2.65 20.26
C LEU A 133 -4.35 3.33 21.47
N ALA A 134 -4.66 4.61 21.71
CA ALA A 134 -4.13 5.34 22.86
C ALA A 134 -4.59 4.77 24.22
N VAL A 135 -5.81 4.26 24.31
CA VAL A 135 -6.28 3.54 25.51
C VAL A 135 -5.50 2.25 25.69
N THR A 136 -5.34 1.47 24.62
CA THR A 136 -4.60 0.20 24.64
C THR A 136 -3.13 0.37 25.02
N LEU A 137 -2.46 1.38 24.46
CA LEU A 137 -1.07 1.72 24.74
C LEU A 137 -0.83 2.16 26.19
N ARG A 138 -1.76 2.92 26.78
CA ARG A 138 -1.68 3.31 28.21
C ARG A 138 -2.01 2.17 29.16
N GLY A 139 -2.72 1.15 28.68
CA GLY A 139 -3.08 -0.03 29.44
C GLY A 139 -2.06 -1.17 29.29
N LYS A 140 -2.58 -2.40 29.28
CA LYS A 140 -1.75 -3.62 29.22
C LYS A 140 -1.08 -3.85 27.86
N GLY A 141 -1.46 -3.11 26.82
CA GLY A 141 -0.92 -3.27 25.47
C GLY A 141 0.41 -2.53 25.23
N GLY A 142 0.74 -1.50 26.03
CA GLY A 142 1.92 -0.66 25.81
C GLY A 142 3.24 -1.44 25.75
N GLY A 143 3.43 -2.37 26.68
CA GLY A 143 4.63 -3.22 26.75
C GLY A 143 4.74 -4.29 25.66
N VAL A 144 3.71 -4.45 24.82
CA VAL A 144 3.70 -5.43 23.71
C VAL A 144 3.69 -4.73 22.36
N ILE A 145 2.79 -3.76 22.18
CA ILE A 145 2.55 -3.11 20.89
C ILE A 145 3.77 -2.31 20.46
N LEU A 146 4.29 -1.39 21.28
CA LEU A 146 5.42 -0.55 20.86
C LEU A 146 6.68 -1.34 20.50
N PRO A 147 7.13 -2.32 21.30
CA PRO A 147 8.24 -3.18 20.91
C PRO A 147 7.95 -3.95 19.61
N ALA A 148 6.74 -4.47 19.41
CA ALA A 148 6.39 -5.15 18.17
C ALA A 148 6.39 -4.21 16.95
N LEU A 149 5.93 -2.96 17.10
CA LEU A 149 6.04 -1.95 16.04
C LEU A 149 7.50 -1.62 15.74
N ALA A 150 8.38 -1.59 16.74
CA ALA A 150 9.80 -1.37 16.53
C ALA A 150 10.47 -2.54 15.79
N ASP A 151 10.13 -3.77 16.16
CA ASP A 151 10.61 -4.98 15.48
C ASP A 151 10.13 -5.01 14.02
N LEU A 152 8.85 -4.68 13.78
CA LEU A 152 8.31 -4.53 12.42
C LEU A 152 9.05 -3.43 11.64
N ALA A 153 9.36 -2.31 12.29
CA ALA A 153 10.13 -1.22 11.68
C ALA A 153 11.50 -1.70 11.21
N GLU A 154 12.14 -2.61 11.94
CA GLU A 154 13.40 -3.23 11.54
C GLU A 154 13.25 -4.38 10.52
N GLY A 155 12.03 -4.75 10.15
CA GLY A 155 11.73 -5.76 9.13
C GLY A 155 11.35 -7.13 9.69
N ASP A 156 11.19 -7.27 11.01
CA ASP A 156 10.66 -8.51 11.60
C ASP A 156 9.14 -8.59 11.41
N VAL A 157 8.73 -9.20 10.30
CA VAL A 157 7.31 -9.40 9.98
C VAL A 157 6.59 -10.34 10.94
N THR A 158 7.31 -11.13 11.76
CA THR A 158 6.69 -11.98 12.79
C THR A 158 6.10 -11.15 13.95
N ALA A 159 6.48 -9.87 14.04
CA ALA A 159 5.84 -8.92 14.94
C ALA A 159 4.33 -8.78 14.69
N LEU A 160 3.86 -9.03 13.46
CA LEU A 160 2.44 -9.01 13.12
C LEU A 160 1.63 -10.08 13.90
N ASP A 161 2.21 -11.24 14.21
CA ASP A 161 1.55 -12.27 15.02
C ASP A 161 1.35 -11.81 16.48
N ARG A 162 2.30 -11.03 17.00
CA ARG A 162 2.20 -10.42 18.34
C ARG A 162 1.15 -9.33 18.38
N LEU A 163 1.09 -8.51 17.33
CA LEU A 163 0.09 -7.45 17.16
C LEU A 163 -1.31 -8.03 16.91
N GLY A 164 -1.42 -9.16 16.20
CA GLY A 164 -2.69 -9.85 15.91
C GLY A 164 -3.42 -10.43 17.12
N ARG A 165 -2.82 -10.37 18.32
CA ARG A 165 -3.49 -10.65 19.60
C ARG A 165 -4.48 -9.55 20.01
N PHE A 166 -4.34 -8.39 19.40
CA PHE A 166 -5.24 -7.25 19.53
C PHE A 166 -6.08 -7.13 18.26
N GLY A 167 -7.19 -6.40 18.35
CA GLY A 167 -8.07 -6.19 17.20
C GLY A 167 -8.48 -4.75 16.96
N PRO A 168 -9.43 -4.53 16.03
CA PRO A 168 -9.98 -3.19 15.74
C PRO A 168 -10.55 -2.48 16.97
N ALA A 169 -11.11 -3.24 17.93
CA ALA A 169 -11.61 -2.70 19.21
C ALA A 169 -10.49 -2.07 20.06
N ASP A 170 -9.25 -2.54 19.92
CA ASP A 170 -8.07 -2.02 20.58
C ASP A 170 -7.37 -0.92 19.76
N GLY A 171 -7.91 -0.55 18.59
CA GLY A 171 -7.27 0.36 17.63
C GLY A 171 -6.07 -0.26 16.91
N VAL A 172 -5.93 -1.58 16.94
CA VAL A 172 -4.86 -2.31 16.25
C VAL A 172 -5.40 -2.76 14.89
N ILE A 173 -5.05 -1.98 13.87
CA ILE A 173 -5.45 -2.15 12.47
C ILE A 173 -4.27 -1.79 11.56
N TRP A 174 -4.31 -2.16 10.29
CA TRP A 174 -3.23 -1.90 9.34
C TRP A 174 -2.70 -0.46 9.36
N SER A 175 -3.59 0.54 9.31
CA SER A 175 -3.19 1.95 9.32
C SER A 175 -2.41 2.35 10.57
N THR A 176 -2.78 1.83 11.75
CA THR A 176 -2.11 2.19 13.02
C THR A 176 -0.83 1.38 13.22
N VAL A 177 -0.80 0.11 12.83
CA VAL A 177 0.38 -0.75 13.00
C VAL A 177 1.50 -0.48 12.00
N THR A 178 1.18 0.11 10.84
CA THR A 178 2.21 0.44 9.84
C THR A 178 2.67 1.89 9.94
N TYR A 179 2.02 2.73 10.76
CA TYR A 179 2.31 4.15 10.86
C TYR A 179 3.67 4.50 11.46
N LEU A 180 3.96 4.01 12.67
CA LEU A 180 5.27 4.25 13.29
C LEU A 180 6.40 3.57 12.52
N PRO A 181 6.28 2.29 12.08
CA PRO A 181 7.27 1.67 11.21
C PRO A 181 7.61 2.48 9.96
N PHE A 182 6.58 2.97 9.25
CA PHE A 182 6.73 3.82 8.06
C PHE A 182 7.55 5.08 8.34
N LEU A 183 7.27 5.76 9.46
CA LEU A 183 7.93 7.02 9.80
C LEU A 183 9.32 6.83 10.42
N TRP A 184 9.54 5.76 11.20
CA TRP A 184 10.85 5.44 11.76
C TRP A 184 11.83 4.99 10.67
N ARG A 185 11.35 4.14 9.76
CA ARG A 185 12.17 3.47 8.75
C ARG A 185 11.50 3.54 7.37
N PRO A 186 11.36 4.74 6.78
CA PRO A 186 10.76 4.93 5.45
C PRO A 186 11.61 4.30 4.34
N ASP A 187 12.86 3.92 4.62
CA ASP A 187 13.72 3.16 3.71
C ASP A 187 13.18 1.74 3.43
N ARG A 188 12.30 1.20 4.28
CA ARG A 188 11.90 -0.22 4.24
C ARG A 188 10.45 -0.52 4.60
N ASN A 189 9.69 0.43 5.15
CA ASN A 189 8.29 0.23 5.52
C ASN A 189 7.39 1.17 4.75
N LEU A 190 6.21 0.70 4.31
CA LEU A 190 5.15 1.53 3.76
C LEU A 190 3.96 1.58 4.75
N LEU A 191 3.29 2.74 4.81
CA LEU A 191 2.01 2.91 5.51
C LEU A 191 0.87 2.28 4.69
N LEU A 192 0.13 1.34 5.28
CA LEU A 192 -1.05 0.71 4.69
C LEU A 192 -2.31 1.49 5.10
N LYS A 193 -2.89 2.26 4.17
CA LYS A 193 -4.28 2.76 4.31
C LYS A 193 -5.17 2.00 3.33
N PRO A 194 -6.04 1.08 3.78
CA PRO A 194 -6.69 0.10 2.91
C PRO A 194 -7.34 0.67 1.65
N ASP A 195 -8.28 1.60 1.78
CA ASP A 195 -9.03 2.16 0.64
C ASP A 195 -8.11 2.76 -0.42
N PHE A 196 -7.09 3.47 0.03
CA PHE A 196 -6.10 4.11 -0.82
C PHE A 196 -5.20 3.09 -1.51
N CYS A 197 -4.57 2.18 -0.75
CA CYS A 197 -3.63 1.20 -1.29
C CYS A 197 -4.34 0.22 -2.24
N LEU A 198 -5.58 -0.18 -1.93
CA LEU A 198 -6.41 -1.01 -2.80
C LEU A 198 -6.75 -0.30 -4.10
N THR A 199 -7.16 0.97 -4.03
CA THR A 199 -7.48 1.77 -5.22
C THR A 199 -6.25 1.90 -6.12
N TYR A 200 -5.09 2.19 -5.54
CA TYR A 200 -3.85 2.24 -6.29
C TYR A 200 -3.51 0.89 -6.94
N ALA A 201 -3.62 -0.21 -6.20
CA ALA A 201 -3.37 -1.55 -6.73
C ALA A 201 -4.26 -1.86 -7.95
N ARG A 202 -5.53 -1.44 -7.93
CA ARG A 202 -6.44 -1.54 -9.09
C ARG A 202 -5.97 -0.67 -10.25
N CYS A 203 -5.54 0.57 -9.98
CA CYS A 203 -5.02 1.47 -11.01
C CYS A 203 -3.82 0.91 -11.77
N VAL A 204 -2.89 0.25 -11.08
CA VAL A 204 -1.68 -0.32 -11.72
C VAL A 204 -1.81 -1.80 -12.05
N GLY A 205 -2.94 -2.43 -11.71
CA GLY A 205 -3.19 -3.84 -11.94
C GLY A 205 -2.27 -4.75 -11.12
N HIS A 206 -1.96 -4.38 -9.88
CA HIS A 206 -1.17 -5.17 -8.95
C HIS A 206 -2.06 -6.16 -8.16
N ARG A 207 -1.52 -7.33 -7.80
CA ARG A 207 -2.26 -8.41 -7.11
C ARG A 207 -2.81 -8.04 -5.73
N PHE A 208 -2.19 -7.04 -5.07
CA PHE A 208 -2.62 -6.54 -3.76
C PHE A 208 -4.10 -6.14 -3.71
N ALA A 209 -4.70 -5.75 -4.84
CA ALA A 209 -6.13 -5.45 -4.95
C ALA A 209 -7.04 -6.65 -4.59
N LEU A 210 -6.50 -7.87 -4.64
CA LEU A 210 -7.21 -9.13 -4.43
C LEU A 210 -6.68 -9.90 -3.21
N ASP A 211 -5.42 -9.71 -2.86
CA ASP A 211 -4.77 -10.40 -1.74
C ASP A 211 -5.01 -9.71 -0.38
N TYR A 212 -5.62 -8.54 -0.35
CA TYR A 212 -5.87 -7.79 0.88
C TYR A 212 -6.84 -8.52 1.80
N ASP A 213 -6.42 -8.68 3.05
CA ASP A 213 -7.24 -9.12 4.18
C ASP A 213 -7.08 -8.11 5.32
N PRO A 214 -8.16 -7.68 6.01
CA PRO A 214 -8.06 -6.79 7.15
C PRO A 214 -7.32 -7.39 8.37
N ALA A 215 -7.19 -8.72 8.46
CA ALA A 215 -6.36 -9.37 9.46
C ALA A 215 -4.87 -9.05 9.24
N LEU A 216 -4.11 -8.91 10.33
CA LEU A 216 -2.67 -8.58 10.31
C LEU A 216 -1.80 -9.77 9.86
N ALA A 217 -2.05 -10.29 8.67
CA ALA A 217 -1.31 -11.42 8.12
C ALA A 217 0.00 -10.95 7.44
N PRO A 218 1.16 -11.59 7.71
CA PRO A 218 2.43 -11.23 7.06
C PRO A 218 2.38 -11.21 5.53
N GLY A 219 1.58 -12.10 4.92
CA GLY A 219 1.40 -12.16 3.47
C GLY A 219 0.78 -10.89 2.87
N VAL A 220 -0.16 -10.27 3.57
CA VAL A 220 -0.80 -9.01 3.13
C VAL A 220 0.23 -7.88 3.15
N TYR A 221 1.02 -7.76 4.22
CA TYR A 221 2.06 -6.74 4.29
C TYR A 221 3.17 -6.98 3.25
N GLY A 222 3.55 -8.24 3.02
CA GLY A 222 4.48 -8.61 1.97
C GLY A 222 4.00 -8.20 0.58
N ALA A 223 2.73 -8.45 0.25
CA ALA A 223 2.13 -8.03 -1.02
C ALA A 223 2.04 -6.49 -1.17
N LEU A 224 1.80 -5.76 -0.08
CA LEU A 224 1.91 -4.29 -0.08
C LEU A 224 3.33 -3.85 -0.39
N MET A 225 4.32 -4.42 0.30
CA MET A 225 5.72 -4.03 0.13
C MET A 225 6.27 -4.37 -1.25
N GLU A 226 5.83 -5.47 -1.86
CA GLU A 226 6.09 -5.79 -3.27
C GLU A 226 5.57 -4.69 -4.20
N MET A 227 4.29 -4.32 -4.06
CA MET A 227 3.69 -3.23 -4.84
C MET A 227 4.45 -1.91 -4.67
N ALA A 228 4.85 -1.60 -3.43
CA ALA A 228 5.58 -0.39 -3.09
C ALA A 228 6.97 -0.38 -3.72
N GLY A 229 7.68 -1.50 -3.68
CA GLY A 229 9.00 -1.68 -4.28
C GLY A 229 8.96 -1.58 -5.81
N GLU A 230 7.99 -2.24 -6.46
CA GLU A 230 7.76 -2.12 -7.90
C GLU A 230 7.45 -0.67 -8.31
N THR A 231 6.59 -0.01 -7.53
CA THR A 231 6.25 1.41 -7.74
C THR A 231 7.49 2.28 -7.63
N LEU A 232 8.26 2.14 -6.54
CA LEU A 232 9.46 2.94 -6.30
C LEU A 232 10.50 2.75 -7.41
N ALA A 233 10.73 1.51 -7.84
CA ALA A 233 11.62 1.20 -8.96
C ALA A 233 11.12 1.85 -10.27
N ALA A 234 9.81 1.79 -10.53
CA ALA A 234 9.21 2.34 -11.73
C ALA A 234 9.21 3.87 -11.78
N VAL A 235 9.53 4.58 -10.69
CA VAL A 235 9.61 6.04 -10.64
C VAL A 235 10.96 6.57 -10.16
N ALA A 236 11.97 5.71 -10.10
CA ALA A 236 13.31 6.07 -9.66
C ALA A 236 13.94 7.16 -10.56
N ASP A 237 13.65 7.12 -11.87
CA ASP A 237 14.09 8.12 -12.85
C ASP A 237 13.52 9.53 -12.60
N LEU A 238 12.40 9.63 -11.85
CA LEU A 238 11.80 10.89 -11.44
C LEU A 238 12.41 11.46 -10.15
N GLY A 239 13.37 10.74 -9.54
CA GLY A 239 14.06 11.14 -8.32
C GLY A 239 13.48 10.59 -7.01
N ALA A 240 12.65 9.54 -7.07
CA ALA A 240 12.11 8.90 -5.88
C ALA A 240 13.20 8.23 -5.04
N ARG A 241 13.11 8.29 -3.71
CA ARG A 241 14.16 7.83 -2.78
C ARG A 241 13.75 6.71 -1.85
N ASP A 242 12.53 6.74 -1.35
CA ASP A 242 12.08 5.88 -0.25
C ASP A 242 10.56 5.67 -0.27
N MET A 243 10.02 4.99 0.74
CA MET A 243 8.60 4.70 0.83
C MET A 243 7.74 5.94 1.10
N ILE A 244 8.32 7.07 1.54
CA ILE A 244 7.58 8.35 1.58
C ILE A 244 7.28 8.80 0.15
N ASP A 245 8.26 8.70 -0.73
CA ASP A 245 8.09 9.04 -2.14
C ASP A 245 7.13 8.04 -2.83
N ALA A 246 7.25 6.74 -2.55
CA ALA A 246 6.32 5.73 -3.06
C ALA A 246 4.87 5.99 -2.59
N HIS A 247 4.65 6.20 -1.28
CA HIS A 247 3.32 6.50 -0.74
C HIS A 247 2.72 7.76 -1.36
N SER A 248 3.52 8.81 -1.52
CA SER A 248 3.07 10.10 -2.07
C SER A 248 2.73 10.00 -3.56
N PHE A 249 3.53 9.25 -4.33
CA PHE A 249 3.23 8.94 -5.73
C PHE A 249 1.93 8.18 -5.87
N MET A 250 1.79 7.09 -5.11
CA MET A 250 0.59 6.26 -5.09
C MET A 250 -0.64 7.13 -4.78
N TRP A 251 -0.55 8.00 -3.76
CA TRP A 251 -1.64 8.89 -3.34
C TRP A 251 -2.05 9.86 -4.44
N THR A 252 -1.07 10.48 -5.08
CA THR A 252 -1.28 11.42 -6.19
C THR A 252 -1.96 10.72 -7.37
N ALA A 253 -1.50 9.51 -7.73
CA ALA A 253 -2.07 8.73 -8.81
C ALA A 253 -3.53 8.31 -8.57
N VAL A 254 -3.94 8.15 -7.30
CA VAL A 254 -5.33 7.88 -6.91
C VAL A 254 -6.17 9.16 -6.87
N ARG A 255 -5.65 10.22 -6.25
CA ARG A 255 -6.40 11.46 -5.97
C ARG A 255 -6.66 12.31 -7.22
N TYR A 256 -5.76 12.30 -8.19
CA TYR A 256 -5.88 13.10 -9.41
C TYR A 256 -6.16 12.18 -10.61
N PRO A 257 -7.44 11.85 -10.90
CA PRO A 257 -7.77 11.24 -12.18
C PRO A 257 -7.32 12.19 -13.30
N ALA A 258 -6.75 11.64 -14.37
CA ALA A 258 -6.32 12.44 -15.52
C ALA A 258 -7.51 13.29 -16.01
N PRO A 259 -7.30 14.56 -16.41
CA PRO A 259 -8.34 15.31 -17.09
C PRO A 259 -8.82 14.48 -18.29
N PRO A 260 -10.13 14.51 -18.63
CA PRO A 260 -10.57 13.98 -19.91
C PRO A 260 -9.73 14.63 -21.02
N ASP A 261 -9.33 13.84 -22.02
CA ASP A 261 -8.48 14.30 -23.13
C ASP A 261 -8.95 15.68 -23.63
N GLY A 262 -8.14 16.72 -23.39
CA GLY A 262 -8.40 18.10 -23.81
C GLY A 262 -8.80 19.12 -22.72
N GLY A 263 -8.93 18.73 -21.45
CA GLY A 263 -9.23 19.68 -20.36
C GLY A 263 -7.97 20.17 -19.61
N ALA A 264 -7.70 21.48 -19.61
CA ALA A 264 -6.67 22.06 -18.76
C ALA A 264 -6.92 21.73 -17.27
N PRO A 265 -5.86 21.51 -16.46
CA PRO A 265 -6.03 21.17 -15.05
C PRO A 265 -6.71 22.31 -14.30
N GLY A 266 -7.91 22.04 -13.78
CA GLY A 266 -8.60 22.92 -12.85
C GLY A 266 -7.81 22.99 -11.55
N VAL A 267 -7.46 24.21 -11.16
CA VAL A 267 -6.78 24.53 -9.90
C VAL A 267 -7.75 24.23 -8.75
N GLY A 268 -7.77 22.98 -8.30
CA GLY A 268 -8.46 22.55 -7.09
C GLY A 268 -7.53 22.72 -5.90
N GLY A 269 -7.76 23.77 -5.11
CA GLY A 269 -6.99 24.07 -3.91
C GLY A 269 -6.90 22.89 -2.94
N ALA A 270 -5.73 22.76 -2.32
CA ALA A 270 -5.52 21.90 -1.16
C ALA A 270 -6.44 22.34 -0.01
N PRO A 271 -7.01 21.41 0.79
CA PRO A 271 -7.48 21.73 2.13
C PRO A 271 -6.31 22.10 3.04
#